data_AF-A0A257N0W0-F1
#
_entry.id   AF-A0A257N0W0-F1
#
_cell.length_a   1.000
_cell.length_b   1.000
_cell.length_c   1.000
_cell.angle_alpha   90.00
_cell.angle_beta   90.00
_cell.angle_gamma   90.00
#
_symmetry.space_group_name_H-M   'P 1'
#
loop_
_entity.id
_entity.type
_entity.pdbx_description
1 polymer ?
#
loop_
_entity_poly.entity_id
_entity_poly.type
_entity_poly.pdbx_seq_one_letter_code
_entity_poly.pdbx_strand_id
1 'polypeptide(L)'
;MAEFTLPKNSVLTTGKTFKARKGAKNVRRFEVYRWNPDSGENPRIDSYELDMDDCGPMVLDAILKIKNDIDSTLTFRRSCREGVCGSCAMMVNGKNTLACTKAIDSYPDTIKIFPLPHMSVVKDLVADLTHFYAQYS
;
A
#
# COMPACT_ATOMS: atom_id res chain seq x y z
N MET A 1 -18.94 29.19 15.41
CA MET A 1 -18.89 27.85 14.78
C MET A 1 -17.48 27.33 15.00
N ALA A 2 -17.29 26.16 15.60
CA ALA A 2 -15.96 25.60 15.77
C ALA A 2 -15.50 24.99 14.44
N GLU A 3 -14.38 25.47 13.90
CA GLU A 3 -13.70 24.82 12.77
C GLU A 3 -12.91 23.63 13.30
N PHE A 4 -13.43 22.43 13.07
CA PHE A 4 -12.69 21.19 13.31
C PHE A 4 -11.73 20.97 12.14
N THR A 5 -10.52 21.51 12.23
CA THR A 5 -9.45 21.16 11.30
C THR A 5 -8.89 19.80 11.68
N LEU A 6 -8.77 18.92 10.69
CA LEU A 6 -8.12 17.63 10.88
C LEU A 6 -6.65 17.87 11.30
N PRO A 7 -6.09 17.04 12.20
CA PRO A 7 -4.69 17.16 12.60
C PRO A 7 -3.75 17.12 11.39
N LYS A 8 -2.55 17.71 11.53
CA LYS A 8 -1.49 17.56 10.52
C LYS A 8 -1.30 16.07 10.18
N ASN A 9 -1.11 15.76 8.90
CA ASN A 9 -0.98 14.41 8.35
C ASN A 9 -2.27 13.55 8.36
N SER A 10 -3.43 14.15 8.59
CA SER A 10 -4.72 13.43 8.64
C SER A 10 -5.58 13.61 7.39
N VAL A 11 -5.12 14.38 6.40
CA VAL A 11 -5.82 14.59 5.13
C VAL A 11 -5.11 13.82 4.03
N LEU A 12 -5.83 12.94 3.35
CA LEU A 12 -5.29 12.26 2.16
C LEU A 12 -5.36 13.19 0.95
N THR A 13 -4.23 13.41 0.29
CA THR A 13 -4.18 14.16 -0.98
C THR A 13 -4.07 13.24 -2.18
N THR A 14 -4.45 13.72 -3.36
CA THR A 14 -4.16 13.02 -4.62
C THR A 14 -2.66 13.10 -4.89
N GLY A 15 -2.04 11.96 -5.17
CA GLY A 15 -0.63 11.83 -5.43
C GLY A 15 -0.29 11.71 -6.92
N LYS A 16 0.85 11.08 -7.20
CA LYS A 16 1.38 10.85 -8.55
C LYS A 16 0.62 9.73 -9.24
N THR A 17 0.55 9.78 -10.58
CA THR A 17 0.02 8.69 -11.40
C THR A 17 1.10 8.15 -12.31
N PHE A 18 1.35 6.85 -12.23
CA PHE A 18 2.29 6.10 -13.05
C PHE A 18 1.51 5.25 -14.04
N LYS A 19 1.67 5.54 -15.34
CA LYS A 19 0.98 4.84 -16.42
C LYS A 19 1.69 3.54 -16.78
N ALA A 20 0.92 2.56 -17.24
CA ALA A 20 1.47 1.31 -17.75
C ALA A 20 2.32 1.56 -19.01
N ARG A 21 3.21 0.62 -19.33
CA ARG A 21 4.03 0.68 -20.54
C ARG A 21 3.13 0.75 -21.78
N LYS A 22 3.54 1.56 -22.77
CA LYS A 22 2.84 1.66 -24.07
C LYS A 22 2.72 0.26 -24.70
N GLY A 23 1.49 -0.17 -24.97
CA GLY A 23 1.18 -1.46 -25.60
C GLY A 23 0.64 -2.53 -24.64
N ALA A 24 0.65 -2.28 -23.32
CA ALA A 24 0.03 -3.18 -22.34
C ALA A 24 -1.48 -3.33 -22.60
N LYS A 25 -1.97 -4.56 -22.63
CA LYS A 25 -3.39 -4.87 -22.87
C LYS A 25 -4.12 -5.26 -21.58
N ASN A 26 -3.43 -5.97 -20.69
CA ASN A 26 -3.98 -6.46 -19.43
C ASN A 26 -3.60 -5.53 -18.28
N VAL A 27 -4.13 -4.31 -18.29
CA VAL A 27 -3.74 -3.28 -17.31
C VAL A 27 -4.65 -3.32 -16.09
N ARG A 28 -4.04 -3.37 -14.89
CA ARG A 28 -4.75 -3.17 -13.62
C ARG A 28 -4.20 -1.95 -12.89
N ARG A 29 -5.12 -1.21 -12.26
CA ARG A 29 -4.80 0.00 -11.49
C ARG A 29 -4.73 -0.31 -10.00
N PHE A 30 -3.66 0.16 -9.38
CA PHE A 30 -3.39 0.08 -7.94
C PHE A 30 -3.30 1.49 -7.37
N GLU A 31 -4.02 1.76 -6.29
CA GLU A 31 -3.94 3.02 -5.54
C GLU A 31 -3.24 2.74 -4.22
N VAL A 32 -2.06 3.31 -4.01
CA VAL A 32 -1.20 2.98 -2.87
C VAL A 32 -1.04 4.20 -1.99
N TYR A 33 -1.31 4.02 -0.69
CA TYR A 33 -1.00 5.02 0.33
C TYR A 33 0.50 5.28 0.40
N ARG A 34 0.88 6.56 0.35
CA ARG A 34 2.26 7.04 0.41
C ARG A 34 2.39 8.11 1.46
N TRP A 35 3.43 8.00 2.28
CA TRP A 35 3.76 9.03 3.25
C TRP A 35 5.23 8.94 3.64
N ASN A 36 5.89 10.09 3.71
CA ASN A 36 7.28 10.21 4.12
C ASN A 36 7.38 11.16 5.33
N PRO A 37 7.84 10.70 6.51
CA PRO A 37 7.96 11.55 7.69
C PRO A 37 8.88 12.76 7.47
N ASP A 38 9.88 12.62 6.59
CA ASP A 38 10.88 13.68 6.34
C ASP A 38 10.37 14.77 5.39
N SER A 39 9.21 14.58 4.74
CA SER A 39 8.71 15.52 3.73
C SER A 39 7.99 16.73 4.29
N GLY A 40 7.46 16.64 5.52
CA GLY A 40 6.54 17.63 6.08
C GLY A 40 5.17 17.70 5.36
N GLU A 41 4.93 16.83 4.37
CA GLU A 41 3.68 16.76 3.62
C GLU A 41 2.67 15.81 4.24
N ASN A 42 1.40 16.04 3.93
CA ASN A 42 0.34 15.09 4.23
C ASN A 42 0.51 13.78 3.43
N PRO A 43 -0.07 12.66 3.92
CA PRO A 43 -0.14 11.44 3.14
C PRO A 43 -0.90 11.63 1.83
N ARG A 44 -0.52 10.86 0.83
CA ARG A 44 -1.13 10.92 -0.51
C ARG A 44 -1.44 9.54 -1.04
N ILE A 45 -2.28 9.49 -2.07
CA ILE A 45 -2.58 8.27 -2.83
C ILE A 45 -1.92 8.36 -4.20
N ASP A 46 -0.88 7.55 -4.40
CA ASP A 46 -0.25 7.40 -5.71
C ASP A 46 -0.96 6.28 -6.50
N SER A 47 -1.23 6.50 -7.78
CA SER A 47 -1.83 5.52 -8.69
C SER A 47 -0.78 4.85 -9.56
N TYR A 48 -0.83 3.53 -9.68
CA TYR A 48 0.07 2.72 -10.51
C TYR A 48 -0.75 1.84 -11.44
N GLU A 49 -0.53 1.99 -12.74
CA GLU A 49 -1.07 1.08 -13.74
C GLU A 49 0.01 0.06 -14.09
N LEU A 50 -0.30 -1.22 -13.83
CA LEU A 50 0.59 -2.33 -14.05
C LEU A 50 0.05 -3.22 -15.16
N ASP A 51 0.94 -3.73 -16.00
CA ASP A 51 0.62 -4.84 -16.92
C ASP A 51 0.64 -6.15 -16.13
N MET A 52 -0.49 -6.84 -16.11
CA MET A 52 -0.66 -8.11 -15.38
C MET A 52 -0.04 -9.29 -16.10
N ASP A 53 0.25 -9.18 -17.40
CA ASP A 53 0.95 -10.23 -18.13
C ASP A 53 2.42 -10.36 -17.64
N ASP A 54 2.97 -9.28 -17.06
CA ASP A 54 4.32 -9.19 -16.47
C ASP A 54 4.29 -9.09 -14.92
N CYS A 55 3.21 -9.51 -14.27
CA CYS A 55 3.04 -9.42 -12.81
C CYS A 55 2.60 -10.76 -12.23
N GLY A 56 3.11 -11.08 -11.03
CA GLY A 56 2.61 -12.22 -10.26
C GLY A 56 1.17 -12.03 -9.80
N PRO A 57 0.47 -13.11 -9.43
CA PRO A 57 -0.97 -13.10 -9.19
C PRO A 57 -1.37 -12.49 -7.85
N MET A 58 -0.44 -12.32 -6.90
CA MET A 58 -0.74 -11.84 -5.55
C MET A 58 -0.54 -10.33 -5.44
N VAL A 59 -1.29 -9.69 -4.54
CA VAL A 59 -1.14 -8.26 -4.25
C VAL A 59 0.31 -7.93 -3.85
N LEU A 60 1.00 -8.81 -3.14
CA LEU A 60 2.43 -8.64 -2.82
C LEU A 60 3.31 -8.55 -4.07
N ASP A 61 3.00 -9.31 -5.13
CA ASP A 61 3.78 -9.29 -6.38
C ASP A 61 3.63 -7.94 -7.08
N ALA A 62 2.41 -7.37 -7.08
CA ALA A 62 2.17 -6.02 -7.60
C ALA A 62 2.95 -4.95 -6.81
N ILE A 63 2.96 -5.02 -5.48
CA ILE A 63 3.72 -4.09 -4.63
C ILE A 63 5.24 -4.22 -4.89
N LEU A 64 5.74 -5.45 -5.05
CA LEU A 64 7.14 -5.71 -5.41
C LEU A 64 7.48 -5.16 -6.79
N LYS A 65 6.61 -5.35 -7.79
CA LYS A 65 6.78 -4.82 -9.15
C LYS A 65 6.85 -3.29 -9.13
N ILE A 66 5.95 -2.64 -8.40
CA ILE A 66 5.99 -1.18 -8.23
C ILE A 66 7.33 -0.76 -7.64
N LYS A 67 7.78 -1.39 -6.56
CA LYS A 67 9.04 -1.01 -5.90
C LYS A 67 10.26 -1.22 -6.80
N ASN A 68 10.33 -2.35 -7.49
CA ASN A 68 11.53 -2.73 -8.24
C ASN A 68 11.63 -2.00 -9.58
N ASP A 69 10.51 -1.80 -10.26
CA ASP A 69 10.51 -1.37 -11.67
C ASP A 69 10.07 0.10 -11.85
N ILE A 70 9.32 0.68 -10.90
CA ILE A 70 8.63 1.97 -11.07
C ILE A 70 9.07 3.02 -10.04
N ASP A 71 8.96 2.69 -8.75
CA ASP A 71 9.28 3.61 -7.66
C ASP A 71 9.98 2.89 -6.49
N SER A 72 11.31 2.96 -6.50
CA SER A 72 12.18 2.36 -5.48
C SER A 72 12.01 2.95 -4.08
N THR A 73 11.33 4.10 -3.95
CA THR A 73 11.07 4.76 -2.66
C THR A 73 9.92 4.12 -1.88
N LEU A 74 9.06 3.31 -2.53
CA LEU A 74 7.95 2.61 -1.88
C LEU A 74 8.45 1.67 -0.78
N THR A 75 7.91 1.81 0.42
CA THR A 75 8.34 1.07 1.61
C THR A 75 7.22 0.22 2.20
N PHE A 76 7.50 -1.06 2.47
CA PHE A 76 6.57 -2.03 3.06
C PHE A 76 7.33 -3.19 3.72
N ARG A 77 6.66 -3.94 4.61
CA ARG A 77 7.22 -5.14 5.24
C ARG A 77 6.79 -6.42 4.51
N ARG A 78 7.71 -7.38 4.39
CA ARG A 78 7.54 -8.69 3.73
C ARG A 78 8.65 -9.65 4.12
N SER A 79 8.35 -10.96 4.13
CA SER A 79 9.33 -12.03 4.33
C SER A 79 8.93 -13.35 3.61
N CYS A 80 8.10 -14.20 4.23
CA CYS A 80 7.92 -15.61 3.85
C CYS A 80 7.23 -15.92 2.50
N ARG A 81 6.39 -15.01 1.98
CA ARG A 81 5.55 -15.21 0.77
C ARG A 81 4.46 -16.30 0.83
N GLU A 82 4.27 -16.98 1.96
CA GLU A 82 3.32 -18.10 2.09
C GLU A 82 2.32 -17.92 3.26
N GLY A 83 2.19 -16.69 3.75
CA GLY A 83 1.18 -16.33 4.75
C GLY A 83 1.51 -16.68 6.20
N VAL A 84 2.69 -17.22 6.49
CA VAL A 84 3.03 -17.69 7.85
C VAL A 84 3.60 -16.60 8.77
N CYS A 85 4.44 -15.70 8.26
CA CYS A 85 5.16 -14.74 9.12
C CYS A 85 4.34 -13.51 9.57
N GLY A 86 3.19 -13.25 8.96
CA GLY A 86 2.37 -12.07 9.23
C GLY A 86 2.96 -10.70 8.81
N SER A 87 4.21 -10.61 8.35
CA SER A 87 4.89 -9.31 8.14
C SER A 87 4.27 -8.41 7.07
N CYS A 88 3.57 -8.98 6.08
CA CYS A 88 2.92 -8.22 5.00
C CYS A 88 1.45 -7.90 5.27
N ALA A 89 1.08 -7.80 6.55
CA ALA A 89 -0.24 -7.37 6.97
C ALA A 89 -0.48 -5.91 6.57
N MET A 90 -1.59 -5.67 5.86
CA MET A 90 -2.00 -4.36 5.38
C MET A 90 -3.50 -4.36 5.04
N MET A 91 -4.06 -3.20 4.71
CA MET A 91 -5.46 -3.07 4.32
C MET A 91 -5.58 -3.00 2.79
N VAL A 92 -6.31 -3.95 2.20
CA VAL A 92 -6.55 -4.01 0.75
C VAL A 92 -8.06 -3.92 0.50
N ASN A 93 -8.49 -2.89 -0.25
CA ASN A 93 -9.91 -2.57 -0.49
C ASN A 93 -10.76 -2.56 0.79
N GLY A 94 -10.25 -1.93 1.85
CA GLY A 94 -10.95 -1.77 3.13
C GLY A 94 -10.96 -3.01 4.02
N LYS A 95 -10.26 -4.10 3.65
CA LYS A 95 -10.15 -5.31 4.47
C LYS A 95 -8.69 -5.58 4.85
N ASN A 96 -8.46 -5.87 6.13
CA ASN A 96 -7.14 -6.29 6.62
C ASN A 96 -6.83 -7.69 6.10
N THR A 97 -5.65 -7.87 5.51
CA THR A 97 -5.23 -9.15 4.93
C THR A 97 -3.71 -9.24 4.87
N LEU A 98 -3.20 -10.39 4.45
CA LEU A 98 -1.80 -10.59 4.10
C LEU A 98 -1.64 -10.42 2.59
N ALA A 99 -0.84 -9.46 2.15
CA ALA A 99 -0.68 -9.17 0.72
C ALA A 99 -0.18 -10.39 -0.09
N CYS A 100 0.61 -11.27 0.54
CA CYS A 100 1.15 -12.47 -0.12
C CYS A 100 0.13 -13.57 -0.39
N THR A 101 -1.00 -13.59 0.31
CA THR A 101 -2.02 -14.64 0.13
C THR A 101 -3.27 -14.11 -0.57
N LYS A 102 -3.28 -12.82 -0.93
CA LYS A 102 -4.44 -12.20 -1.55
C LYS A 102 -4.22 -12.08 -3.05
N ALA A 103 -4.99 -12.85 -3.81
CA ALA A 103 -4.98 -12.80 -5.27
C ALA A 103 -5.56 -11.49 -5.80
N ILE A 104 -4.92 -10.93 -6.82
CA ILE A 104 -5.36 -9.73 -7.56
C ILE A 104 -6.74 -9.96 -8.18
N ASP A 105 -6.97 -11.14 -8.75
CA ASP A 105 -8.25 -11.50 -9.39
C ASP A 105 -9.43 -11.61 -8.43
N SER A 106 -9.18 -11.63 -7.12
CA SER A 106 -10.27 -11.49 -6.14
C SER A 106 -10.91 -10.10 -6.13
N TYR A 107 -10.34 -9.13 -6.85
CA TYR A 107 -10.80 -7.76 -6.90
C TYR A 107 -11.14 -7.36 -8.35
N PRO A 108 -12.41 -7.04 -8.65
CA PRO A 108 -12.82 -6.69 -10.01
C PRO A 108 -12.33 -5.30 -10.43
N ASP A 109 -12.21 -4.39 -9.48
CA ASP A 109 -11.91 -2.97 -9.71
C ASP A 109 -10.48 -2.60 -9.30
N THR A 110 -10.21 -1.29 -9.24
CA THR A 110 -8.96 -0.73 -8.71
C THR A 110 -8.66 -1.29 -7.31
N ILE A 111 -7.41 -1.72 -7.11
CA ILE A 111 -6.94 -2.27 -5.85
C ILE A 111 -6.30 -1.15 -5.02
N LYS A 112 -6.94 -0.80 -3.92
CA LYS A 112 -6.48 0.22 -2.97
C LYS A 112 -5.73 -0.44 -1.83
N ILE A 113 -4.51 0.03 -1.57
CA ILE A 113 -3.58 -0.55 -0.61
C ILE A 113 -3.19 0.53 0.40
N PHE A 114 -3.49 0.24 1.66
CA PHE A 114 -3.25 1.13 2.80
C PHE A 114 -2.47 0.39 3.89
N PRO A 115 -1.75 1.11 4.77
CA PRO A 115 -1.20 0.51 5.99
C PRO A 115 -2.32 -0.07 6.87
N LEU A 116 -1.94 -0.85 7.87
CA LEU A 116 -2.90 -1.34 8.87
C LEU A 116 -3.64 -0.15 9.52
N PRO A 117 -4.98 -0.21 9.63
CA PRO A 117 -5.77 0.86 10.20
C PRO A 117 -5.54 0.96 11.72
N HIS A 118 -5.79 2.13 12.28
CA HIS A 118 -5.67 2.43 13.72
C HIS A 118 -4.26 2.24 14.30
N MET A 119 -3.23 2.25 13.45
CA MET A 119 -1.84 2.25 13.86
C MET A 119 -1.15 3.51 13.36
N SER A 120 -0.19 4.02 14.14
CA SER A 120 0.72 5.07 13.67
C SER A 120 1.50 4.56 12.45
N VAL A 121 1.62 5.38 11.41
CA VAL A 121 2.41 5.03 10.23
C VAL A 121 3.83 5.53 10.41
N VAL A 122 4.82 4.67 10.17
CA VAL A 122 6.24 5.03 10.18
C VAL A 122 6.65 5.59 8.81
N LYS A 123 6.28 4.89 7.73
CA LYS A 123 6.50 5.32 6.33
C LYS A 123 5.67 4.45 5.39
N ASP A 124 5.01 5.04 4.40
CA ASP A 124 4.20 4.33 3.40
C ASP A 124 3.30 3.25 4.03
N LEU A 125 3.53 1.95 3.73
CA LEU A 125 2.73 0.83 4.21
C LEU A 125 3.26 0.22 5.52
N VAL A 126 4.21 0.89 6.20
CA VAL A 126 4.84 0.42 7.43
C VAL A 126 4.14 1.01 8.63
N ALA A 127 3.31 0.21 9.30
CA ALA A 127 2.72 0.57 10.59
C ALA A 127 3.73 0.42 11.75
N ASP A 128 3.57 1.20 12.80
CA ASP A 128 4.26 1.00 14.08
C ASP A 128 3.59 -0.14 14.85
N LEU A 129 4.37 -1.17 15.19
CA LEU A 129 3.92 -2.36 15.91
C LEU A 129 4.37 -2.38 17.37
N THR A 130 5.00 -1.31 17.87
CA THR A 130 5.54 -1.23 19.23
C THR A 130 4.48 -1.50 20.28
N HIS A 131 3.32 -0.85 20.17
CA HIS A 131 2.22 -1.05 21.12
C HIS A 131 1.65 -2.47 21.07
N PHE A 132 1.47 -3.02 19.85
CA PHE A 132 0.97 -4.38 19.66
C PHE A 132 1.88 -5.42 20.34
N TYR A 133 3.20 -5.29 20.17
CA TYR A 133 4.15 -6.20 20.81
C TYR A 133 4.20 -6.01 22.33
N ALA A 134 4.13 -4.76 22.82
CA ALA A 134 4.12 -4.48 24.25
C ALA A 134 2.87 -5.03 24.97
N GLN A 135 1.74 -5.20 24.27
CA GLN A 135 0.55 -5.84 24.84
C GLN A 135 0.64 -7.37 24.86
N TYR A 136 1.47 -7.96 23.99
CA TYR A 136 1.66 -9.40 23.91
C TYR A 136 2.66 -9.91 24.95
N SER A 137 3.74 -9.15 25.19
CA SER A 137 4.81 -9.44 26.16
C SER A 137 4.44 -9.07 27.58
#